data_AF-A0A2E6H686-F1
#
_entry.id   AF-A0A2E6H686-F1
#
_cell.length_a   1.000
_cell.length_b   1.000
_cell.length_c   1.000
_cell.angle_alpha   90.00
_cell.angle_beta   90.00
_cell.angle_gamma   90.00
#
_symmetry.space_group_name_H-M   'P 1'
#
loop_
_entity.id
_entity.type
_entity.pdbx_description
1 polymer ?
#
loop_
_entity_poly.entity_id
_entity_poly.type
_entity_poly.pdbx_seq_one_letter_code
_entity_poly.pdbx_strand_id
1 'polypeptide(L)'
;MKKFIFLFLCLLWHPSILFSKTNFCTVAKDCKSRFYSKDNFLTYYSTHDLKSSSTEVNRLVIVVHGALRNGDTYFNDTVLAAQKHSSLNKLIVLAPHFRKITDKRELGEHYWGRRWYTKWKYGYKSEDSDKVSSFTIIDNLIKSIVSSNNFPNLKTIVITGHSAGGQFTQRFAVANKLREEVEQKIKFVPSNPSSYMYLHDKRYEFAEGNYRVKNIGSACKEYNHYIYGPIDRADYMSGFSLEELRSNFSDQDIVYLMSEEDKGTDSLDRSCEANLQGKNRFERSLNFFYYAKKSFKPLNHRFLSIPKIGHEHVHVYESKEAGRVIFGKNEKLSSYYSYRKIGTVKDRKLINKKSFTMFGGGKNEPLGMKRFLSKVKGGNLLVISGKDILNHRYTHDFWRMAEEFEVPLASVETFSFHHKKAGDTKELLELLKRADGVFFTGGDQSKYILRIKGTKFHRELLKRNLPIAGTSAGLAIMGEYIFSAKFGGLRSSTVLKRPHSKYISIEKDFFYSPLIGSVITDTHFSNRDREGRLLGFMFKAQFDFGLSSVFGIGVDEHTSLHITHDQKMTSYGVGSVWLYKSLDSKVIEQEGPLNYGPISFYKLKKNKPYPHYKILETNSWSVLQVVNGVVSK
;
A
#
# COMPACT_ATOMS: atom_id res chain seq x y z
N MET A 1 75.35 -29.75 -0.22
CA MET A 1 75.76 -29.71 -1.64
C MET A 1 74.75 -28.87 -2.42
N LYS A 2 75.23 -27.78 -3.05
CA LYS A 2 74.45 -26.87 -3.89
C LYS A 2 73.98 -27.59 -5.15
N LYS A 3 72.74 -27.36 -5.60
CA LYS A 3 72.33 -27.61 -6.98
C LYS A 3 71.51 -26.43 -7.49
N PHE A 4 72.02 -25.82 -8.57
CA PHE A 4 71.30 -24.92 -9.44
C PHE A 4 71.30 -25.56 -10.84
N ILE A 5 70.14 -25.43 -11.50
CA ILE A 5 69.88 -25.40 -12.95
C ILE A 5 69.89 -26.75 -13.68
N PHE A 6 68.73 -27.13 -14.23
CA PHE A 6 68.50 -27.05 -15.68
C PHE A 6 67.00 -26.91 -16.01
N LEU A 7 66.73 -25.97 -16.91
CA LEU A 7 65.43 -25.66 -17.52
C LEU A 7 65.07 -26.76 -18.53
N PHE A 8 63.79 -27.16 -18.60
CA PHE A 8 63.20 -27.71 -19.83
C PHE A 8 61.75 -27.24 -19.98
N LEU A 9 61.46 -26.67 -21.15
CA LEU A 9 60.13 -26.27 -21.61
C LEU A 9 59.23 -27.50 -21.81
N CYS A 10 58.02 -27.47 -21.25
CA CYS A 10 56.88 -28.21 -21.77
C CYS A 10 55.73 -27.23 -22.05
N LEU A 11 55.43 -27.04 -23.34
CA LEU A 11 54.21 -26.41 -23.84
C LEU A 11 53.01 -27.26 -23.40
N LEU A 12 52.24 -26.77 -22.42
CA LEU A 12 50.90 -27.29 -22.13
C LEU A 12 49.87 -26.45 -22.87
N TRP A 13 49.32 -27.07 -23.92
CA TRP A 13 48.05 -26.73 -24.56
C TRP A 13 47.01 -26.30 -23.51
N HIS A 14 46.70 -25.01 -23.45
CA HIS A 14 45.46 -24.55 -22.85
C HIS A 14 44.39 -24.62 -23.95
N PRO A 15 43.30 -25.39 -23.78
CA PRO A 15 42.15 -25.21 -24.65
C PRO A 15 41.64 -23.81 -24.37
N SER A 16 41.80 -22.93 -25.34
CA SER A 16 41.12 -21.64 -25.39
C SER A 16 39.65 -21.92 -25.12
N ILE A 17 39.18 -21.53 -23.93
CA ILE A 17 37.75 -21.39 -23.66
C ILE A 17 37.29 -20.31 -24.63
N LEU A 18 36.80 -20.76 -25.79
CA LEU A 18 36.02 -19.94 -26.69
C LEU A 18 34.82 -19.47 -25.88
N PHE A 19 34.93 -18.27 -25.31
CA PHE A 19 33.77 -17.48 -24.95
C PHE A 19 33.01 -17.27 -26.25
N SER A 20 32.08 -18.19 -26.54
CA SER A 20 30.98 -17.95 -27.45
C SER A 20 30.40 -16.60 -27.04
N LYS A 21 30.53 -15.58 -27.90
CA LYS A 21 29.71 -14.38 -27.80
C LYS A 21 28.28 -14.89 -27.85
N THR A 22 27.63 -14.99 -26.70
CA THR A 22 26.20 -15.31 -26.62
C THR A 22 25.46 -14.16 -27.28
N ASN A 23 25.16 -14.32 -28.57
CA ASN A 23 24.29 -13.42 -29.29
C ASN A 23 22.87 -13.65 -28.76
N PHE A 24 22.50 -12.91 -27.72
CA PHE A 24 21.12 -12.89 -27.25
C PHE A 24 20.23 -12.36 -28.36
N CYS A 25 19.09 -13.00 -28.54
CA CYS A 25 18.14 -12.52 -29.50
C CYS A 25 17.35 -11.34 -28.91
N THR A 26 17.46 -10.15 -29.48
CA THR A 26 16.88 -8.92 -28.91
C THR A 26 15.80 -8.29 -29.77
N VAL A 27 15.57 -8.80 -30.99
CA VAL A 27 14.58 -8.27 -31.94
C VAL A 27 13.65 -9.39 -32.37
N ALA A 28 12.36 -9.26 -32.06
CA ALA A 28 11.35 -10.31 -32.22
C ALA A 28 11.38 -11.05 -33.57
N LYS A 29 11.66 -10.35 -34.68
CA LYS A 29 11.74 -10.94 -36.02
C LYS A 29 12.74 -12.10 -36.10
N ASP A 30 13.82 -12.04 -35.34
CA ASP A 30 14.92 -13.00 -35.31
C ASP A 30 14.78 -14.00 -34.14
N CYS A 31 13.84 -13.76 -33.22
CA CYS A 31 13.72 -14.46 -31.93
C CYS A 31 12.54 -15.43 -31.86
N LYS A 32 11.92 -15.71 -33.00
CA LYS A 32 10.70 -16.49 -33.10
C LYS A 32 11.00 -17.99 -32.98
N SER A 33 10.26 -18.69 -32.13
CA SER A 33 10.30 -20.15 -32.00
C SER A 33 8.89 -20.71 -31.78
N ARG A 34 8.77 -22.04 -31.76
CA ARG A 34 7.50 -22.79 -31.64
C ARG A 34 7.54 -23.72 -30.44
N PHE A 35 6.45 -23.75 -29.69
CA PHE A 35 6.20 -24.75 -28.65
C PHE A 35 5.03 -25.63 -29.08
N TYR A 36 5.28 -26.91 -29.30
CA TYR A 36 4.29 -27.85 -29.80
C TYR A 36 3.44 -28.44 -28.67
N SER A 37 2.15 -28.60 -28.92
CA SER A 37 1.20 -29.26 -28.03
C SER A 37 0.34 -30.20 -28.89
N LYS A 38 0.73 -31.48 -28.98
CA LYS A 38 0.19 -32.45 -29.96
C LYS A 38 0.51 -32.01 -31.39
N ASP A 39 -0.50 -31.72 -32.21
CA ASP A 39 -0.36 -31.50 -33.65
C ASP A 39 -0.16 -30.02 -34.01
N ASN A 40 -0.60 -29.11 -33.13
CA ASN A 40 -0.47 -27.67 -33.32
C ASN A 40 0.63 -27.08 -32.39
N PHE A 41 0.92 -25.80 -32.58
CA PHE A 41 1.96 -25.10 -31.81
C PHE A 41 1.57 -23.68 -31.41
N LEU A 42 2.21 -23.20 -30.35
CA LEU A 42 2.23 -21.80 -29.95
C LEU A 42 3.52 -21.14 -30.45
N THR A 43 3.41 -20.05 -31.19
CA THR A 43 4.55 -19.16 -31.45
C THR A 43 4.93 -18.41 -30.17
N TYR A 44 6.23 -18.34 -29.88
CA TYR A 44 6.76 -17.45 -28.85
C TYR A 44 8.04 -16.76 -29.32
N TYR A 45 8.39 -15.65 -28.67
CA TYR A 45 9.66 -14.95 -28.86
C TYR A 45 10.51 -15.11 -27.62
N SER A 46 11.82 -15.38 -27.75
CA SER A 46 12.70 -15.49 -26.59
C SER A 46 14.10 -14.94 -26.81
N THR A 47 14.69 -14.37 -25.75
CA THR A 47 16.08 -13.89 -25.79
C THR A 47 17.11 -15.01 -25.85
N HIS A 48 16.72 -16.23 -25.49
CA HIS A 48 17.56 -17.41 -25.47
C HIS A 48 16.91 -18.51 -26.29
N ASP A 49 17.72 -19.31 -26.96
CA ASP A 49 17.27 -20.62 -27.40
C ASP A 49 17.07 -21.52 -26.18
N LEU A 50 15.83 -21.98 -25.97
CA LEU A 50 15.46 -22.79 -24.81
C LEU A 50 16.10 -24.19 -24.85
N LYS A 51 16.68 -24.60 -26.00
CA LYS A 51 17.47 -25.84 -26.14
C LYS A 51 18.94 -25.67 -25.74
N SER A 52 19.41 -24.44 -25.61
CA SER A 52 20.79 -24.13 -25.23
C SER A 52 20.91 -24.00 -23.71
N SER A 53 21.99 -24.53 -23.13
CA SER A 53 22.21 -24.48 -21.67
C SER A 53 22.88 -23.18 -21.21
N SER A 54 22.49 -22.66 -20.05
CA SER A 54 23.19 -21.56 -19.37
C SER A 54 23.13 -21.69 -17.85
N THR A 55 24.29 -21.58 -17.20
CA THR A 55 24.41 -21.54 -15.74
C THR A 55 24.26 -20.11 -15.18
N GLU A 56 24.29 -19.07 -16.01
CA GLU A 56 24.14 -17.68 -15.54
C GLU A 56 22.67 -17.28 -15.35
N VAL A 57 21.77 -17.89 -16.12
CA VAL A 57 20.33 -17.62 -16.05
C VAL A 57 19.77 -18.08 -14.71
N ASN A 58 19.21 -17.12 -13.97
CA ASN A 58 18.53 -17.40 -12.70
C ASN A 58 17.06 -16.94 -12.69
N ARG A 59 16.59 -16.33 -13.79
CA ARG A 59 15.25 -15.76 -13.89
C ARG A 59 14.63 -15.96 -15.26
N LEU A 60 13.37 -16.37 -15.29
CA LEU A 60 12.54 -16.42 -16.49
C LEU A 60 11.44 -15.38 -16.37
N VAL A 61 11.28 -14.52 -17.37
CA VAL A 61 10.21 -13.51 -17.47
C VAL A 61 9.33 -13.86 -18.65
N ILE A 62 8.12 -14.34 -18.37
CA ILE A 62 7.08 -14.58 -19.38
C ILE A 62 6.18 -13.36 -19.45
N VAL A 63 6.18 -12.66 -20.58
CA VAL A 63 5.40 -11.44 -20.81
C VAL A 63 4.25 -11.68 -21.79
N VAL A 64 3.02 -11.59 -21.29
CA VAL A 64 1.80 -11.78 -22.09
C VAL A 64 1.32 -10.44 -22.66
N HIS A 65 1.07 -10.41 -23.96
CA HIS A 65 0.71 -9.20 -24.70
C HIS A 65 -0.68 -8.65 -24.38
N GLY A 66 -0.93 -7.44 -24.85
CA GLY A 66 -2.22 -6.74 -24.71
C GLY A 66 -3.30 -7.23 -25.68
N ALA A 67 -4.40 -6.47 -25.74
CA ALA A 67 -5.57 -6.82 -26.56
C ALA A 67 -5.28 -6.79 -28.07
N LEU A 68 -4.22 -6.09 -28.48
CA LEU A 68 -3.76 -6.00 -29.88
C LEU A 68 -3.07 -7.29 -30.37
N ARG A 69 -2.75 -8.24 -29.49
CA ARG A 69 -2.07 -9.50 -29.85
C ARG A 69 -0.78 -9.25 -30.63
N ASN A 70 0.05 -8.39 -30.08
CA ASN A 70 1.35 -7.98 -30.60
C ASN A 70 2.47 -8.55 -29.70
N GLY A 71 2.58 -9.88 -29.65
CA GLY A 71 3.56 -10.58 -28.82
C GLY A 71 5.01 -10.19 -29.12
N ASP A 72 5.28 -9.85 -30.37
CA ASP A 72 6.54 -9.30 -30.87
C ASP A 72 6.87 -7.92 -30.29
N THR A 73 5.91 -7.00 -30.24
CA THR A 73 6.13 -5.68 -29.61
C THR A 73 6.37 -5.83 -28.12
N TYR A 74 5.57 -6.65 -27.43
CA TYR A 74 5.74 -6.91 -26.00
C TYR A 74 7.08 -7.56 -25.67
N PHE A 75 7.58 -8.42 -26.56
CA PHE A 75 8.92 -8.96 -26.46
C PHE A 75 9.97 -7.85 -26.53
N ASN A 76 9.98 -7.05 -27.60
CA ASN A 76 10.97 -5.99 -27.80
C ASN A 76 11.01 -5.01 -26.61
N ASP A 77 9.85 -4.52 -26.18
CA ASP A 77 9.76 -3.55 -25.07
C ASP A 77 10.25 -4.15 -23.75
N THR A 78 9.97 -5.43 -23.51
CA THR A 78 10.42 -6.12 -22.30
C THR A 78 11.91 -6.40 -22.33
N VAL A 79 12.50 -6.64 -23.52
CA VAL A 79 13.95 -6.74 -23.70
C VAL A 79 14.63 -5.41 -23.39
N LEU A 80 14.10 -4.29 -23.90
CA LEU A 80 14.60 -2.94 -23.60
C LEU A 80 14.54 -2.67 -22.08
N ALA A 81 13.42 -2.99 -21.44
CA ALA A 81 13.27 -2.86 -20.00
C ALA A 81 14.23 -3.78 -19.21
N ALA A 82 14.46 -5.01 -19.69
CA ALA A 82 15.39 -5.94 -19.07
C ALA A 82 16.83 -5.42 -19.12
N GLN A 83 17.27 -4.87 -20.25
CA GLN A 83 18.59 -4.25 -20.41
C GLN A 83 18.76 -3.01 -19.52
N LYS A 84 17.68 -2.26 -19.28
CA LYS A 84 17.67 -1.09 -18.38
C LYS A 84 17.82 -1.46 -16.90
N HIS A 85 17.28 -2.61 -16.48
CA HIS A 85 17.16 -2.96 -15.07
C HIS A 85 18.02 -4.13 -14.61
N SER A 86 18.53 -4.94 -15.53
CA SER A 86 19.29 -6.15 -15.26
C SER A 86 20.21 -6.47 -16.46
N SER A 87 20.76 -7.69 -16.50
CA SER A 87 21.55 -8.20 -17.63
C SER A 87 20.83 -9.39 -18.26
N LEU A 88 20.83 -9.44 -19.60
CA LEU A 88 20.26 -10.56 -20.36
C LEU A 88 21.00 -11.88 -20.11
N ASN A 89 22.25 -11.87 -19.65
CA ASN A 89 22.92 -13.11 -19.23
C ASN A 89 22.23 -13.81 -18.06
N LYS A 90 21.56 -13.03 -17.19
CA LYS A 90 20.97 -13.52 -15.94
C LYS A 90 19.49 -13.85 -16.07
N LEU A 91 18.84 -13.44 -17.16
CA LEU A 91 17.40 -13.61 -17.33
C LEU A 91 16.98 -13.88 -18.77
N ILE A 92 15.97 -14.74 -18.92
CA ILE A 92 15.28 -14.99 -20.17
C ILE A 92 14.05 -14.09 -20.23
N VAL A 93 13.86 -13.36 -21.34
CA VAL A 93 12.56 -12.78 -21.69
C VAL A 93 11.89 -13.72 -22.67
N LEU A 94 10.65 -14.08 -22.42
CA LEU A 94 9.83 -14.95 -23.28
C LEU A 94 8.45 -14.31 -23.47
N ALA A 95 8.00 -14.13 -24.71
CA ALA A 95 6.69 -13.59 -25.02
C ALA A 95 5.86 -14.60 -25.85
N PRO A 96 4.84 -15.26 -25.28
CA PRO A 96 3.93 -16.10 -26.04
C PRO A 96 3.04 -15.24 -26.96
N HIS A 97 2.69 -15.76 -28.13
CA HIS A 97 1.86 -15.08 -29.12
C HIS A 97 0.49 -15.75 -29.27
N PHE A 98 -0.51 -15.27 -28.53
CA PHE A 98 -1.88 -15.79 -28.63
C PHE A 98 -2.64 -15.12 -29.78
N ARG A 99 -2.95 -15.91 -30.81
CA ARG A 99 -3.66 -15.46 -32.02
C ARG A 99 -5.17 -15.60 -31.90
N LYS A 100 -5.92 -14.83 -32.70
CA LYS A 100 -7.31 -15.13 -33.09
C LYS A 100 -7.33 -15.70 -34.52
N ILE A 101 -8.49 -16.23 -34.93
CA ILE A 101 -8.63 -16.85 -36.27
C ILE A 101 -8.29 -15.91 -37.43
N THR A 102 -8.49 -14.60 -37.28
CA THR A 102 -8.26 -13.57 -38.31
C THR A 102 -6.91 -12.89 -38.22
N ASP A 103 -6.03 -13.27 -37.28
CA ASP A 103 -4.66 -12.77 -37.28
C ASP A 103 -3.84 -13.51 -38.35
N LYS A 104 -2.80 -12.86 -38.89
CA LYS A 104 -1.82 -13.53 -39.74
C LYS A 104 -1.09 -14.60 -38.90
N ARG A 105 -1.26 -15.86 -39.27
CA ARG A 105 -0.73 -17.02 -38.56
C ARG A 105 -0.27 -18.10 -39.53
N GLU A 106 0.57 -18.99 -39.04
CA GLU A 106 0.98 -20.18 -39.79
C GLU A 106 -0.07 -21.28 -39.70
N LEU A 107 -0.07 -22.20 -40.68
CA LEU A 107 -0.86 -23.42 -40.58
C LEU A 107 -0.34 -24.25 -39.39
N GLY A 108 -1.26 -24.77 -38.57
CA GLY A 108 -0.91 -25.46 -37.32
C GLY A 108 -0.65 -24.54 -36.13
N GLU A 109 -0.72 -23.22 -36.27
CA GLU A 109 -0.60 -22.30 -35.11
C GLU A 109 -1.92 -22.19 -34.35
N HIS A 110 -1.87 -22.37 -33.03
CA HIS A 110 -3.06 -22.28 -32.18
C HIS A 110 -3.73 -20.90 -32.24
N TYR A 111 -5.06 -20.88 -32.11
CA TYR A 111 -5.82 -19.63 -32.08
C TYR A 111 -7.06 -19.72 -31.17
N TRP A 112 -7.42 -18.58 -30.57
CA TRP A 112 -8.53 -18.46 -29.60
C TRP A 112 -9.47 -17.32 -29.98
N GLY A 113 -10.67 -17.67 -30.46
CA GLY A 113 -11.74 -16.73 -30.76
C GLY A 113 -11.88 -16.38 -32.25
N ARG A 114 -13.12 -16.09 -32.66
CA ARG A 114 -13.49 -15.73 -34.04
C ARG A 114 -13.59 -14.23 -34.35
N ARG A 115 -13.48 -13.32 -33.37
CA ARG A 115 -13.61 -11.84 -33.58
C ARG A 115 -13.05 -11.01 -32.41
N TRP A 116 -13.63 -9.86 -32.06
CA TRP A 116 -13.20 -8.95 -30.96
C TRP A 116 -13.12 -9.62 -29.56
N TYR A 117 -13.85 -10.73 -29.37
CA TYR A 117 -13.84 -11.53 -28.15
C TYR A 117 -12.78 -12.63 -28.24
N THR A 118 -11.54 -12.28 -27.92
CA THR A 118 -10.46 -13.29 -27.86
C THR A 118 -10.47 -13.95 -26.47
N LYS A 119 -10.59 -15.28 -26.47
CA LYS A 119 -10.84 -16.05 -25.24
C LYS A 119 -9.56 -16.49 -24.52
N TRP A 120 -8.39 -16.31 -25.13
CA TRP A 120 -7.09 -16.71 -24.55
C TRP A 120 -6.81 -16.05 -23.20
N LYS A 121 -7.19 -14.78 -23.00
CA LYS A 121 -6.96 -14.06 -21.72
C LYS A 121 -7.77 -14.60 -20.54
N TYR A 122 -8.71 -15.51 -20.81
CA TYR A 122 -9.57 -16.13 -19.81
C TYR A 122 -9.37 -17.65 -19.74
N GLY A 123 -8.30 -18.22 -20.31
CA GLY A 123 -8.01 -19.64 -20.15
C GLY A 123 -8.94 -20.59 -20.89
N TYR A 124 -9.68 -20.12 -21.90
CA TYR A 124 -10.51 -21.01 -22.72
C TYR A 124 -9.64 -21.86 -23.67
N LYS A 125 -10.25 -22.95 -24.15
CA LYS A 125 -9.71 -23.82 -25.19
C LYS A 125 -9.54 -23.08 -26.53
N SER A 126 -8.50 -23.46 -27.27
CA SER A 126 -8.28 -23.03 -28.64
C SER A 126 -9.39 -23.55 -29.55
N GLU A 127 -9.53 -22.96 -30.73
CA GLU A 127 -10.53 -23.36 -31.73
C GLU A 127 -9.93 -24.21 -32.86
N ASP A 128 -8.64 -24.57 -32.77
CA ASP A 128 -7.99 -25.60 -33.58
C ASP A 128 -8.34 -27.03 -33.12
N SER A 129 -7.74 -28.03 -33.77
CA SER A 129 -8.00 -29.45 -33.51
C SER A 129 -7.62 -29.90 -32.10
N ASP A 130 -6.62 -29.28 -31.47
CA ASP A 130 -6.14 -29.69 -30.15
C ASP A 130 -7.01 -29.20 -29.01
N LYS A 131 -7.80 -28.13 -29.23
CA LYS A 131 -8.71 -27.52 -28.25
C LYS A 131 -8.06 -27.33 -26.88
N VAL A 132 -6.85 -26.77 -26.86
CA VAL A 132 -6.03 -26.63 -25.65
C VAL A 132 -6.26 -25.28 -24.97
N SER A 133 -6.34 -25.27 -23.64
CA SER A 133 -6.44 -24.01 -22.90
C SER A 133 -5.15 -23.19 -23.05
N SER A 134 -5.29 -21.87 -23.21
CA SER A 134 -4.14 -20.96 -23.17
C SER A 134 -3.37 -21.02 -21.84
N PHE A 135 -4.02 -21.38 -20.73
CA PHE A 135 -3.36 -21.59 -19.43
C PHE A 135 -2.58 -22.90 -19.43
N THR A 136 -3.17 -24.00 -19.93
CA THR A 136 -2.47 -25.29 -20.09
C THR A 136 -1.21 -25.16 -20.95
N ILE A 137 -1.24 -24.38 -22.04
CA ILE A 137 -0.04 -24.17 -22.86
C ILE A 137 1.08 -23.52 -22.03
N ILE A 138 0.77 -22.49 -21.23
CA ILE A 138 1.79 -21.83 -20.41
C ILE A 138 2.29 -22.74 -19.30
N ASP A 139 1.42 -23.54 -18.67
CA ASP A 139 1.85 -24.56 -17.71
C ASP A 139 2.87 -25.51 -18.35
N ASN A 140 2.51 -26.09 -19.50
CA ASN A 140 3.34 -27.07 -20.19
C ASN A 140 4.65 -26.46 -20.68
N LEU A 141 4.63 -25.22 -21.17
CA LEU A 141 5.83 -24.49 -21.57
C LEU A 141 6.78 -24.29 -20.38
N ILE A 142 6.25 -23.85 -19.23
CA ILE A 142 7.06 -23.66 -18.02
C ILE A 142 7.65 -24.99 -17.55
N LYS A 143 6.82 -26.03 -17.46
CA LYS A 143 7.26 -27.39 -17.07
C LYS A 143 8.36 -27.90 -18.00
N SER A 144 8.19 -27.74 -19.31
CA SER A 144 9.18 -28.16 -20.31
C SER A 144 10.52 -27.43 -20.15
N ILE A 145 10.50 -26.12 -19.90
CA ILE A 145 11.72 -25.33 -19.64
C ILE A 145 12.43 -25.85 -18.38
N VAL A 146 11.68 -26.04 -17.29
CA VAL A 146 12.24 -26.51 -16.01
C VAL A 146 12.78 -27.95 -16.14
N SER A 147 12.02 -28.86 -16.72
CA SER A 147 12.40 -30.28 -16.85
C SER A 147 13.57 -30.50 -17.81
N SER A 148 13.85 -29.56 -18.72
CA SER A 148 15.00 -29.65 -19.63
C SER A 148 16.35 -29.62 -18.90
N ASN A 149 16.40 -29.05 -17.69
CA ASN A 149 17.61 -28.77 -16.92
C ASN A 149 18.69 -27.95 -17.69
N ASN A 150 18.31 -27.26 -18.78
CA ASN A 150 19.21 -26.38 -19.52
C ASN A 150 19.60 -25.12 -18.71
N PHE A 151 18.78 -24.75 -17.73
CA PHE A 151 19.01 -23.59 -16.87
C PHE A 151 19.06 -24.01 -15.39
N PRO A 152 20.11 -24.73 -14.96
CA PRO A 152 20.16 -25.36 -13.64
C PRO A 152 20.13 -24.36 -12.48
N ASN A 153 20.50 -23.10 -12.73
CA ASN A 153 20.48 -22.02 -11.73
C ASN A 153 19.20 -21.16 -11.77
N LEU A 154 18.18 -21.55 -12.56
CA LEU A 154 16.89 -20.87 -12.61
C LEU A 154 16.22 -20.94 -11.24
N LYS A 155 15.98 -19.77 -10.62
CA LYS A 155 15.41 -19.66 -9.26
C LYS A 155 14.04 -19.01 -9.24
N THR A 156 13.72 -18.16 -10.21
CA THR A 156 12.47 -17.40 -10.21
C THR A 156 11.84 -17.37 -11.60
N ILE A 157 10.55 -17.64 -11.66
CA ILE A 157 9.73 -17.49 -12.86
C ILE A 157 8.73 -16.36 -12.59
N VAL A 158 8.75 -15.33 -13.44
CA VAL A 158 7.82 -14.20 -13.39
C VAL A 158 6.87 -14.31 -14.57
N ILE A 159 5.58 -14.35 -14.28
CA ILE A 159 4.52 -14.25 -15.28
C ILE A 159 3.90 -12.86 -15.16
N THR A 160 4.01 -12.06 -16.21
CA THR A 160 3.56 -10.68 -16.24
C THR A 160 2.74 -10.41 -17.49
N GLY A 161 1.89 -9.39 -17.44
CA GLY A 161 1.20 -8.91 -18.62
C GLY A 161 0.51 -7.59 -18.36
N HIS A 162 0.34 -6.81 -19.42
CA HIS A 162 -0.30 -5.50 -19.38
C HIS A 162 -1.65 -5.54 -20.12
N SER A 163 -2.65 -4.82 -19.63
CA SER A 163 -3.98 -4.74 -20.26
C SER A 163 -4.68 -6.11 -20.36
N ALA A 164 -4.89 -6.66 -21.56
CA ALA A 164 -5.39 -8.03 -21.74
C ALA A 164 -4.45 -9.08 -21.14
N GLY A 165 -3.13 -8.90 -21.24
CA GLY A 165 -2.15 -9.77 -20.59
C GLY A 165 -2.20 -9.69 -19.07
N GLY A 166 -2.62 -8.54 -18.52
CA GLY A 166 -2.88 -8.39 -17.08
C GLY A 166 -4.09 -9.22 -16.64
N GLN A 167 -5.14 -9.27 -17.48
CA GLN A 167 -6.33 -10.09 -17.25
C GLN A 167 -5.99 -11.58 -17.27
N PHE A 168 -5.15 -12.01 -18.22
CA PHE A 168 -4.58 -13.35 -18.28
C PHE A 168 -3.80 -13.65 -16.99
N THR A 169 -2.83 -12.81 -16.66
CA THR A 169 -1.92 -13.02 -15.53
C THR A 169 -2.67 -13.15 -14.21
N GLN A 170 -3.67 -12.29 -13.95
CA GLN A 170 -4.43 -12.34 -12.71
C GLN A 170 -5.30 -13.60 -12.60
N ARG A 171 -5.89 -14.07 -13.70
CA ARG A 171 -6.74 -15.27 -13.71
C ARG A 171 -5.90 -16.54 -13.67
N PHE A 172 -4.77 -16.58 -14.37
CA PHE A 172 -3.83 -17.67 -14.29
C PHE A 172 -3.22 -17.78 -12.88
N ALA A 173 -3.00 -16.66 -12.17
CA ALA A 173 -2.59 -16.70 -10.77
C ALA A 173 -3.66 -17.29 -9.83
N VAL A 174 -4.95 -17.20 -10.19
CA VAL A 174 -6.06 -17.79 -9.41
C VAL A 174 -6.11 -19.31 -9.58
N ALA A 175 -5.79 -19.82 -10.77
CA ALA A 175 -5.86 -21.23 -11.11
C ALA A 175 -4.56 -21.65 -11.82
N ASN A 176 -3.71 -22.40 -11.13
CA ASN A 176 -2.59 -23.18 -11.65
C ASN A 176 -2.05 -24.09 -10.52
N LYS A 177 -1.22 -25.08 -10.88
CA LYS A 177 -0.53 -25.97 -9.92
C LYS A 177 1.00 -25.81 -9.94
N LEU A 178 1.51 -24.77 -10.60
CA LEU A 178 2.95 -24.61 -10.82
C LEU A 178 3.77 -24.59 -9.53
N ARG A 179 3.24 -24.02 -8.44
CA ARG A 179 3.95 -23.99 -7.14
C ARG A 179 4.21 -25.39 -6.56
N GLU A 180 3.34 -26.35 -6.86
CA GLU A 180 3.46 -27.74 -6.41
C GLU A 180 4.28 -28.58 -7.39
N GLU A 181 4.35 -28.15 -8.65
CA GLU A 181 4.93 -28.92 -9.74
C GLU A 181 6.35 -28.49 -10.13
N VAL A 182 6.81 -27.31 -9.71
CA VAL A 182 8.19 -26.85 -9.94
C VAL A 182 8.82 -26.26 -8.67
N GLU A 183 10.13 -26.45 -8.51
CA GLU A 183 10.88 -25.95 -7.34
C GLU A 183 11.12 -24.43 -7.38
N GLN A 184 11.05 -23.82 -8.56
CA GLN A 184 11.33 -22.41 -8.74
C GLN A 184 10.23 -21.54 -8.13
N LYS A 185 10.64 -20.40 -7.58
CA LYS A 185 9.68 -19.43 -7.07
C LYS A 185 8.88 -18.81 -8.22
N ILE A 186 7.56 -19.03 -8.21
CA ILE A 186 6.62 -18.39 -9.14
C ILE A 186 6.19 -17.02 -8.59
N LYS A 187 6.15 -16.01 -9.45
CA LYS A 187 5.62 -14.67 -9.15
C LYS A 187 4.71 -14.20 -10.27
N PHE A 188 3.55 -13.68 -9.92
CA PHE A 188 2.60 -13.09 -10.86
C PHE A 188 2.62 -11.56 -10.74
N VAL A 189 2.72 -10.87 -11.88
CA VAL A 189 2.73 -9.40 -11.93
C VAL A 189 1.69 -8.92 -12.95
N PRO A 190 0.38 -8.99 -12.62
CA PRO A 190 -0.62 -8.40 -13.49
C PRO A 190 -0.46 -6.87 -13.49
N SER A 191 -0.54 -6.26 -14.67
CA SER A 191 -0.51 -4.81 -14.85
C SER A 191 -1.71 -4.31 -15.62
N ASN A 192 -2.33 -3.26 -15.08
CA ASN A 192 -3.42 -2.50 -15.69
C ASN A 192 -4.52 -3.38 -16.36
N PRO A 193 -5.00 -4.46 -15.73
CA PRO A 193 -6.06 -5.25 -16.33
C PRO A 193 -7.35 -4.46 -16.38
N SER A 194 -8.15 -4.74 -17.42
CA SER A 194 -9.47 -4.14 -17.54
C SER A 194 -10.47 -4.70 -16.51
N SER A 195 -10.32 -5.93 -16.05
CA SER A 195 -11.23 -6.54 -15.09
C SER A 195 -10.52 -7.65 -14.31
N TYR A 196 -11.02 -7.89 -13.11
CA TYR A 196 -10.52 -8.88 -12.17
C TYR A 196 -11.56 -9.97 -11.93
N MET A 197 -11.10 -11.19 -11.70
CA MET A 197 -11.93 -12.28 -11.20
C MET A 197 -11.94 -12.26 -9.67
N TYR A 198 -13.11 -12.08 -9.08
CA TYR A 198 -13.34 -12.19 -7.64
C TYR A 198 -13.69 -13.65 -7.28
N LEU A 199 -13.39 -14.06 -6.05
CA LEU A 199 -13.71 -15.40 -5.51
C LEU A 199 -14.82 -15.37 -4.44
N HIS A 200 -15.45 -14.20 -4.30
CA HIS A 200 -16.61 -13.93 -3.46
C HIS A 200 -17.53 -12.96 -4.21
N ASP A 201 -18.80 -12.91 -3.80
CA ASP A 201 -19.83 -12.02 -4.33
C ASP A 201 -19.65 -10.54 -3.94
N LYS A 202 -19.02 -10.24 -2.81
CA LYS A 202 -18.85 -8.85 -2.36
C LYS A 202 -17.99 -8.03 -3.34
N ARG A 203 -18.50 -6.86 -3.72
CA ARG A 203 -17.75 -5.78 -4.37
C ARG A 203 -17.59 -4.62 -3.40
N TYR A 204 -16.52 -3.85 -3.57
CA TYR A 204 -16.22 -2.72 -2.69
C TYR A 204 -16.04 -1.46 -3.51
N GLU A 205 -16.43 -0.34 -2.91
CA GLU A 205 -16.19 1.00 -3.43
C GLU A 205 -15.62 1.88 -2.31
N PHE A 206 -14.95 2.96 -2.69
CA PHE A 206 -14.55 3.99 -1.74
C PHE A 206 -15.47 5.18 -1.93
N ALA A 207 -16.16 5.52 -0.85
CA ALA A 207 -17.08 6.64 -0.78
C ALA A 207 -17.08 7.18 0.64
N GLU A 208 -17.26 8.48 0.77
CA GLU A 208 -17.24 9.22 2.02
C GLU A 208 -15.95 8.96 2.81
N GLY A 209 -14.82 8.94 2.08
CA GLY A 209 -13.49 8.67 2.61
C GLY A 209 -13.27 7.26 3.15
N ASN A 210 -14.15 6.31 2.87
CA ASN A 210 -14.06 4.96 3.41
C ASN A 210 -14.42 3.88 2.37
N TYR A 211 -13.83 2.69 2.52
CA TYR A 211 -14.31 1.52 1.78
C TYR A 211 -15.60 0.96 2.39
N ARG A 212 -16.60 0.73 1.54
CA ARG A 212 -17.86 0.06 1.90
C ARG A 212 -18.20 -1.03 0.89
N VAL A 213 -19.04 -1.98 1.31
CA VAL A 213 -19.60 -2.98 0.39
C VAL A 213 -20.55 -2.25 -0.55
N LYS A 214 -20.40 -2.48 -1.85
CA LYS A 214 -21.26 -1.90 -2.88
C LYS A 214 -22.60 -2.62 -2.89
N ASN A 215 -23.70 -1.87 -2.98
CA ASN A 215 -25.00 -2.45 -3.25
C ASN A 215 -25.03 -2.88 -4.72
N ILE A 216 -25.18 -4.18 -4.95
CA ILE A 216 -25.21 -4.76 -6.29
C ILE A 216 -26.68 -4.83 -6.69
N GLY A 217 -27.13 -3.83 -7.46
CA GLY A 217 -28.49 -3.82 -7.99
C GLY A 217 -28.78 -5.04 -8.89
N SER A 218 -30.06 -5.30 -9.14
CA SER A 218 -30.53 -6.45 -9.94
C SER A 218 -30.13 -6.43 -11.43
N ALA A 219 -29.54 -5.33 -11.91
CA ALA A 219 -29.20 -5.13 -13.31
C ALA A 219 -27.97 -5.92 -13.78
N CYS A 220 -26.96 -6.14 -12.92
CA CYS A 220 -25.72 -6.84 -13.31
C CYS A 220 -25.78 -8.32 -12.93
N LYS A 221 -26.65 -9.13 -13.53
CA LYS A 221 -26.88 -10.53 -13.10
C LYS A 221 -25.64 -11.43 -13.21
N GLU A 222 -24.78 -11.17 -14.18
CA GLU A 222 -23.63 -12.04 -14.49
C GLU A 222 -22.34 -11.65 -13.74
N TYR A 223 -22.42 -10.72 -12.77
CA TYR A 223 -21.22 -10.15 -12.14
C TYR A 223 -20.37 -11.14 -11.34
N ASN A 224 -20.96 -12.28 -10.97
CA ASN A 224 -20.31 -13.36 -10.26
C ASN A 224 -20.06 -14.61 -11.12
N HIS A 225 -20.42 -14.56 -12.41
CA HIS A 225 -20.07 -15.57 -13.41
C HIS A 225 -18.66 -15.35 -13.95
N TYR A 226 -18.13 -16.37 -14.61
CA TYR A 226 -16.75 -16.44 -15.03
C TYR A 226 -16.36 -15.27 -15.91
N ILE A 227 -15.07 -14.88 -15.83
CA ILE A 227 -14.50 -13.56 -16.10
C ILE A 227 -14.51 -12.67 -14.84
N TYR A 228 -15.62 -12.54 -14.12
CA TYR A 228 -15.73 -11.60 -12.98
C TYR A 228 -15.87 -12.28 -11.62
N GLY A 229 -16.36 -13.53 -11.60
CA GLY A 229 -16.54 -14.34 -10.42
C GLY A 229 -16.28 -15.83 -10.67
N PRO A 230 -16.56 -16.70 -9.69
CA PRO A 230 -16.22 -18.11 -9.74
C PRO A 230 -17.32 -19.02 -10.29
N ILE A 231 -18.48 -18.51 -10.72
CA ILE A 231 -19.58 -19.34 -11.27
C ILE A 231 -19.31 -19.63 -12.76
N ASP A 232 -19.66 -20.83 -13.25
CA ASP A 232 -19.57 -21.25 -14.66
C ASP A 232 -18.19 -21.01 -15.31
N ARG A 233 -17.15 -21.52 -14.64
CA ARG A 233 -15.74 -21.33 -15.01
C ARG A 233 -15.38 -22.01 -16.33
N ALA A 234 -14.40 -21.45 -17.05
CA ALA A 234 -13.79 -22.14 -18.19
C ALA A 234 -13.19 -23.50 -17.77
N ASP A 235 -13.13 -24.43 -18.71
CA ASP A 235 -12.71 -25.82 -18.53
C ASP A 235 -11.43 -26.00 -17.70
N TYR A 236 -10.40 -25.18 -17.95
CA TYR A 236 -9.17 -25.22 -17.15
C TYR A 236 -9.44 -24.93 -15.65
N MET A 237 -10.28 -23.93 -15.37
CA MET A 237 -10.61 -23.49 -14.01
C MET A 237 -11.70 -24.32 -13.35
N SER A 238 -12.53 -25.05 -14.12
CA SER A 238 -13.54 -25.94 -13.56
C SER A 238 -12.91 -27.18 -12.92
N GLY A 239 -11.66 -27.52 -13.29
CA GLY A 239 -10.86 -28.57 -12.64
C GLY A 239 -10.42 -28.26 -11.20
N PHE A 240 -10.73 -27.07 -10.67
CA PHE A 240 -10.46 -26.69 -9.28
C PHE A 240 -11.77 -26.42 -8.55
N SER A 241 -11.88 -26.90 -7.32
CA SER A 241 -12.90 -26.49 -6.37
C SER A 241 -12.74 -25.01 -5.99
N LEU A 242 -13.81 -24.39 -5.49
CA LEU A 242 -13.74 -22.98 -5.06
C LEU A 242 -12.78 -22.78 -3.87
N GLU A 243 -12.62 -23.80 -3.02
CA GLU A 243 -11.67 -23.78 -1.91
C GLU A 243 -10.22 -23.82 -2.40
N GLU A 244 -9.90 -24.69 -3.37
CA GLU A 244 -8.58 -24.73 -4.01
C GLU A 244 -8.26 -23.40 -4.69
N LEU A 245 -9.20 -22.80 -5.43
CA LEU A 245 -9.00 -21.48 -6.04
C LEU A 245 -8.71 -20.39 -5.00
N ARG A 246 -9.40 -20.43 -3.86
CA ARG A 246 -9.20 -19.47 -2.75
C ARG A 246 -7.85 -19.67 -2.08
N SER A 247 -7.46 -20.93 -1.83
CA SER A 247 -6.16 -21.29 -1.28
C SER A 247 -5.03 -20.83 -2.21
N ASN A 248 -5.09 -21.24 -3.48
CA ASN A 248 -4.15 -20.83 -4.53
C ASN A 248 -4.04 -19.32 -4.61
N PHE A 249 -5.17 -18.62 -4.75
CA PHE A 249 -5.15 -17.17 -4.83
C PHE A 249 -4.46 -16.54 -3.62
N SER A 250 -4.74 -16.99 -2.39
CA SER A 250 -4.17 -16.37 -1.18
C SER A 250 -2.66 -16.57 -1.01
N ASP A 251 -2.16 -17.73 -1.44
CA ASP A 251 -0.78 -18.17 -1.23
C ASP A 251 0.21 -17.64 -2.28
N GLN A 252 -0.27 -17.41 -3.50
CA GLN A 252 0.57 -17.00 -4.63
C GLN A 252 1.25 -15.63 -4.38
N ASP A 253 2.52 -15.49 -4.80
CA ASP A 253 3.23 -14.21 -4.77
C ASP A 253 2.73 -13.32 -5.92
N ILE A 254 1.67 -12.55 -5.66
CA ILE A 254 1.07 -11.62 -6.64
C ILE A 254 1.47 -10.18 -6.32
N VAL A 255 2.01 -9.48 -7.32
CA VAL A 255 2.27 -8.04 -7.25
C VAL A 255 1.42 -7.32 -8.30
N TYR A 256 0.40 -6.59 -7.85
CA TYR A 256 -0.37 -5.69 -8.71
C TYR A 256 0.49 -4.46 -9.04
N LEU A 257 1.00 -4.40 -10.27
CA LEU A 257 1.81 -3.31 -10.79
C LEU A 257 0.94 -2.34 -11.61
N MET A 258 0.50 -1.23 -10.99
CA MET A 258 -0.60 -0.42 -11.49
C MET A 258 -0.18 1.01 -11.82
N SER A 259 -0.43 1.46 -13.04
CA SER A 259 -0.22 2.83 -13.50
C SER A 259 -1.23 3.80 -12.87
N GLU A 260 -0.75 4.86 -12.22
CA GLU A 260 -1.62 5.82 -11.51
C GLU A 260 -2.48 6.67 -12.46
N GLU A 261 -1.99 6.95 -13.67
CA GLU A 261 -2.71 7.78 -14.67
C GLU A 261 -3.46 6.94 -15.72
N ASP A 262 -3.53 5.61 -15.55
CA ASP A 262 -4.36 4.73 -16.38
C ASP A 262 -5.83 4.81 -15.96
N LYS A 263 -6.36 6.01 -16.13
CA LYS A 263 -7.74 6.41 -15.85
C LYS A 263 -8.59 6.49 -17.12
N GLY A 264 -7.97 6.34 -18.29
CA GLY A 264 -8.62 6.35 -19.59
C GLY A 264 -9.58 5.18 -19.79
N THR A 265 -10.49 5.32 -20.76
CA THR A 265 -11.54 4.33 -21.03
C THR A 265 -11.35 3.58 -22.34
N ASP A 266 -10.24 3.82 -23.05
CA ASP A 266 -9.90 3.15 -24.30
C ASP A 266 -9.63 1.68 -24.05
N SER A 267 -10.26 0.80 -24.84
CA SER A 267 -10.20 -0.67 -24.69
C SER A 267 -10.55 -1.16 -23.27
N LEU A 268 -11.32 -0.37 -22.52
CA LEU A 268 -11.83 -0.74 -21.20
C LEU A 268 -13.13 -1.54 -21.38
N ASP A 269 -13.24 -2.63 -20.63
CA ASP A 269 -14.47 -3.39 -20.44
C ASP A 269 -15.50 -2.53 -19.71
N ARG A 270 -16.55 -2.12 -20.42
CA ARG A 270 -17.62 -1.23 -19.93
C ARG A 270 -18.91 -2.00 -19.59
N SER A 271 -18.84 -3.33 -19.51
CA SER A 271 -19.96 -4.14 -19.03
C SER A 271 -20.39 -3.74 -17.62
N CYS A 272 -21.63 -4.04 -17.27
CA CYS A 272 -22.20 -3.77 -15.94
C CYS A 272 -21.31 -4.39 -14.85
N GLU A 273 -20.91 -5.64 -15.07
CA GLU A 273 -20.11 -6.49 -14.22
C GLU A 273 -18.71 -5.92 -13.98
N ALA A 274 -18.06 -5.41 -15.02
CA ALA A 274 -16.76 -4.78 -14.91
C ALA A 274 -16.85 -3.41 -14.21
N ASN A 275 -17.90 -2.63 -14.46
CA ASN A 275 -18.12 -1.33 -13.82
C ASN A 275 -18.43 -1.44 -12.32
N LEU A 276 -18.93 -2.58 -11.84
CA LEU A 276 -19.05 -2.85 -10.40
C LEU A 276 -17.69 -2.84 -9.68
N GLN A 277 -16.59 -3.04 -10.41
CA GLN A 277 -15.25 -3.08 -9.85
C GLN A 277 -14.63 -1.68 -9.71
N GLY A 278 -15.12 -0.66 -10.42
CA GLY A 278 -14.58 0.71 -10.43
C GLY A 278 -14.67 1.36 -11.83
N LYS A 279 -14.51 2.70 -11.89
CA LYS A 279 -14.74 3.46 -13.15
C LYS A 279 -13.61 3.37 -14.18
N ASN A 280 -12.40 3.05 -13.74
CA ASN A 280 -11.21 2.92 -14.58
C ASN A 280 -10.27 1.84 -14.03
N ARG A 281 -9.19 1.51 -14.76
CA ARG A 281 -8.28 0.40 -14.41
C ARG A 281 -7.61 0.59 -13.06
N PHE A 282 -7.14 1.79 -12.77
CA PHE A 282 -6.50 2.09 -11.49
C PHE A 282 -7.47 1.93 -10.32
N GLU A 283 -8.68 2.50 -10.42
CA GLU A 283 -9.70 2.35 -9.38
C GLU A 283 -10.13 0.88 -9.20
N ARG A 284 -10.32 0.15 -10.31
CA ARG A 284 -10.64 -1.29 -10.28
C ARG A 284 -9.58 -2.08 -9.52
N SER A 285 -8.30 -1.75 -9.74
CA SER A 285 -7.18 -2.39 -9.04
C SER A 285 -7.19 -2.12 -7.53
N LEU A 286 -7.49 -0.88 -7.12
CA LEU A 286 -7.55 -0.50 -5.70
C LEU A 286 -8.72 -1.20 -4.99
N ASN A 287 -9.90 -1.18 -5.60
CA ASN A 287 -11.09 -1.85 -5.07
C ASN A 287 -10.87 -3.37 -4.99
N PHE A 288 -10.26 -3.98 -6.01
CA PHE A 288 -9.92 -5.41 -6.00
C PHE A 288 -8.87 -5.78 -4.94
N PHE A 289 -7.81 -4.99 -4.80
CA PHE A 289 -6.79 -5.25 -3.80
C PHE A 289 -7.32 -5.07 -2.37
N TYR A 290 -8.20 -4.08 -2.16
CA TYR A 290 -8.92 -3.94 -0.91
C TYR A 290 -9.78 -5.18 -0.61
N TYR A 291 -10.53 -5.66 -1.61
CA TYR A 291 -11.29 -6.91 -1.53
C TYR A 291 -10.41 -8.09 -1.09
N ALA A 292 -9.28 -8.30 -1.78
CA ALA A 292 -8.37 -9.41 -1.49
C ALA A 292 -7.89 -9.35 -0.04
N LYS A 293 -7.41 -8.19 0.41
CA LYS A 293 -6.95 -7.99 1.79
C LYS A 293 -8.03 -8.13 2.86
N LYS A 294 -9.28 -7.80 2.52
CA LYS A 294 -10.40 -7.91 3.44
C LYS A 294 -10.89 -9.35 3.57
N SER A 295 -10.82 -10.12 2.49
CA SER A 295 -11.42 -11.45 2.38
C SER A 295 -10.45 -12.60 2.66
N PHE A 296 -9.15 -12.39 2.55
CA PHE A 296 -8.13 -13.43 2.70
C PHE A 296 -7.11 -13.09 3.80
N LYS A 297 -6.82 -14.07 4.66
CA LYS A 297 -5.76 -14.03 5.69
C LYS A 297 -5.22 -15.46 5.92
N PRO A 298 -3.92 -15.73 5.73
CA PRO A 298 -2.89 -14.82 5.20
C PRO A 298 -3.15 -14.41 3.75
N LEU A 299 -2.42 -13.40 3.27
CA LEU A 299 -2.47 -12.98 1.86
C LEU A 299 -1.08 -12.55 1.42
N ASN A 300 -0.51 -13.27 0.45
CA ASN A 300 0.83 -13.02 -0.07
C ASN A 300 0.87 -12.01 -1.23
N HIS A 301 0.00 -10.99 -1.17
CA HIS A 301 -0.17 -10.02 -2.26
C HIS A 301 0.37 -8.66 -1.91
N ARG A 302 0.90 -7.97 -2.93
CA ARG A 302 1.42 -6.61 -2.84
C ARG A 302 0.84 -5.74 -3.93
N PHE A 303 0.71 -4.45 -3.62
CA PHE A 303 0.29 -3.43 -4.57
C PHE A 303 1.40 -2.39 -4.71
N LEU A 304 1.80 -2.15 -5.95
CA LEU A 304 2.85 -1.22 -6.33
C LEU A 304 2.31 -0.32 -7.44
N SER A 305 2.18 0.97 -7.14
CA SER A 305 1.72 1.96 -8.10
C SER A 305 2.90 2.56 -8.87
N ILE A 306 2.67 2.91 -10.14
CA ILE A 306 3.65 3.60 -10.98
C ILE A 306 3.13 5.01 -11.28
N PRO A 307 3.80 6.06 -10.78
CA PRO A 307 3.34 7.43 -10.96
C PRO A 307 3.55 7.91 -12.40
N LYS A 308 2.67 8.80 -12.88
CA LYS A 308 2.75 9.51 -14.18
C LYS A 308 2.68 8.64 -15.44
N ILE A 309 2.39 7.37 -15.32
CA ILE A 309 2.26 6.47 -16.48
C ILE A 309 0.78 6.23 -16.74
N GLY A 310 0.39 6.28 -18.02
CA GLY A 310 -0.94 5.93 -18.49
C GLY A 310 -1.01 4.44 -18.86
N HIS A 311 -1.54 4.16 -20.06
CA HIS A 311 -1.78 2.79 -20.55
C HIS A 311 -0.66 2.26 -21.46
N GLU A 312 0.53 2.86 -21.44
CA GLU A 312 1.65 2.50 -22.31
C GLU A 312 2.51 1.39 -21.68
N HIS A 313 2.50 0.18 -22.28
CA HIS A 313 3.23 -0.97 -21.75
C HIS A 313 4.74 -0.77 -21.66
N VAL A 314 5.36 -0.08 -22.63
CA VAL A 314 6.81 0.23 -22.62
C VAL A 314 7.19 1.00 -21.35
N HIS A 315 6.42 2.04 -21.01
CA HIS A 315 6.68 2.86 -19.83
C HIS A 315 6.45 2.07 -18.53
N VAL A 316 5.42 1.21 -18.48
CA VAL A 316 5.17 0.31 -17.34
C VAL A 316 6.39 -0.57 -17.07
N TYR A 317 6.91 -1.28 -18.08
CA TYR A 317 8.03 -2.20 -17.89
C TYR A 317 9.37 -1.48 -17.64
N GLU A 318 9.55 -0.29 -18.20
CA GLU A 318 10.73 0.53 -17.94
C GLU A 318 10.75 1.21 -16.57
N SER A 319 9.64 1.19 -15.82
CA SER A 319 9.54 1.79 -14.50
C SER A 319 10.52 1.18 -13.48
N LYS A 320 10.89 1.94 -12.45
CA LYS A 320 11.76 1.43 -11.36
C LYS A 320 11.07 0.30 -10.61
N GLU A 321 9.75 0.41 -10.48
CA GLU A 321 8.85 -0.55 -9.87
C GLU A 321 8.91 -1.91 -10.58
N ALA A 322 8.80 -1.93 -11.91
CA ALA A 322 8.99 -3.12 -12.74
C ALA A 322 10.40 -3.70 -12.60
N GLY A 323 11.43 -2.84 -12.60
CA GLY A 323 12.82 -3.21 -12.33
C GLY A 323 12.97 -4.10 -11.09
N ARG A 324 12.33 -3.71 -9.98
CA ARG A 324 12.38 -4.46 -8.71
C ARG A 324 11.60 -5.77 -8.77
N VAL A 325 10.37 -5.76 -9.31
CA VAL A 325 9.45 -6.90 -9.13
C VAL A 325 9.50 -7.91 -10.27
N ILE A 326 9.77 -7.47 -11.50
CA ILE A 326 9.88 -8.31 -12.70
C ILE A 326 11.34 -8.72 -12.92
N PHE A 327 12.26 -7.76 -13.01
CA PHE A 327 13.64 -8.00 -13.47
C PHE A 327 14.65 -8.33 -12.36
N GLY A 328 14.23 -8.28 -11.09
CA GLY A 328 15.09 -8.65 -9.95
C GLY A 328 16.18 -7.62 -9.63
N LYS A 329 15.97 -6.34 -9.97
CA LYS A 329 16.90 -5.26 -9.63
C LYS A 329 17.01 -5.11 -8.12
N ASN A 330 18.21 -5.37 -7.59
CA ASN A 330 18.52 -5.18 -6.18
C ASN A 330 18.69 -3.69 -5.87
N GLU A 331 17.65 -3.06 -5.33
CA GLU A 331 17.80 -1.79 -4.65
C GLU A 331 18.02 -2.03 -3.16
N LYS A 332 19.05 -1.39 -2.57
CA LYS A 332 19.23 -1.34 -1.12
C LYS A 332 18.04 -0.59 -0.51
N LEU A 333 17.03 -1.32 -0.05
CA LEU A 333 16.00 -0.75 0.80
C LEU A 333 16.67 -0.31 2.11
N SER A 334 16.33 0.89 2.57
CA SER A 334 16.81 1.38 3.87
C SER A 334 16.36 0.43 4.97
N SER A 335 17.30 -0.01 5.80
CA SER A 335 16.98 -0.75 7.03
C SER A 335 16.33 0.15 8.09
N TYR A 336 16.40 1.47 7.93
CA TYR A 336 15.88 2.44 8.90
C TYR A 336 14.44 2.86 8.65
N TYR A 337 13.93 2.75 7.43
CA TYR A 337 12.59 3.24 7.09
C TYR A 337 11.98 2.55 5.88
N SER A 338 10.67 2.72 5.73
CA SER A 338 9.95 2.45 4.50
C SER A 338 9.31 3.73 3.96
N TYR A 339 9.22 3.84 2.64
CA TYR A 339 8.70 5.02 1.95
C TYR A 339 7.82 4.62 0.76
N ARG A 340 6.72 5.35 0.56
CA ARG A 340 5.82 5.24 -0.60
C ARG A 340 5.38 6.64 -1.03
N LYS A 341 5.11 6.81 -2.33
CA LYS A 341 4.59 8.04 -2.91
C LYS A 341 3.54 7.73 -3.97
N ILE A 342 2.55 8.60 -4.06
CA ILE A 342 1.62 8.76 -5.19
C ILE A 342 1.63 10.23 -5.63
N GLY A 343 1.44 10.47 -6.92
CA GLY A 343 1.40 11.81 -7.49
C GLY A 343 2.77 12.46 -7.76
N THR A 344 2.73 13.73 -8.17
CA THR A 344 3.88 14.50 -8.64
C THR A 344 4.22 15.61 -7.66
N VAL A 345 5.46 15.56 -7.16
CA VAL A 345 6.00 16.60 -6.27
C VAL A 345 5.93 17.96 -6.96
N LYS A 346 5.34 18.94 -6.27
CA LYS A 346 5.42 20.36 -6.65
C LYS A 346 6.33 21.08 -5.68
N ASP A 347 7.47 21.56 -6.16
CA ASP A 347 8.35 22.41 -5.39
C ASP A 347 7.84 23.85 -5.46
N ARG A 348 7.14 24.29 -4.41
CA ARG A 348 6.62 25.66 -4.30
C ARG A 348 6.70 26.17 -2.87
N LYS A 349 6.85 27.48 -2.72
CA LYS A 349 6.76 28.16 -1.43
C LYS A 349 5.29 28.52 -1.17
N LEU A 350 4.49 27.58 -0.65
CA LEU A 350 3.20 27.95 -0.07
C LEU A 350 3.42 28.52 1.34
N ILE A 351 2.81 29.68 1.60
CA ILE A 351 2.62 30.16 2.97
C ILE A 351 1.34 29.51 3.49
N ASN A 352 1.50 28.38 4.16
CA ASN A 352 0.44 27.77 4.94
C ASN A 352 0.40 28.38 6.34
N LYS A 353 -0.75 28.23 7.00
CA LYS A 353 -0.93 28.66 8.38
C LYS A 353 -1.06 27.42 9.26
N LYS A 354 -0.37 27.42 10.40
CA LYS A 354 -0.41 26.31 11.36
C LYS A 354 -1.84 26.04 11.80
N SER A 355 -2.24 24.79 11.78
CA SER A 355 -3.52 24.31 12.30
C SER A 355 -3.36 22.87 12.76
N PHE A 356 -4.19 22.45 13.70
CA PHE A 356 -4.20 21.07 14.20
C PHE A 356 -5.55 20.44 13.92
N THR A 357 -5.56 19.23 13.34
CA THR A 357 -6.77 18.42 13.22
C THR A 357 -6.58 17.09 13.94
N MET A 358 -7.32 16.92 15.02
CA MET A 358 -7.25 15.79 15.94
C MET A 358 -8.40 14.83 15.64
N PHE A 359 -8.13 13.63 15.13
CA PHE A 359 -9.12 12.60 14.83
C PHE A 359 -9.14 11.50 15.91
N GLY A 360 -10.30 11.25 16.54
CA GLY A 360 -10.40 10.31 17.65
C GLY A 360 -10.23 8.83 17.28
N GLY A 361 -10.28 8.49 15.98
CA GLY A 361 -10.08 7.13 15.48
C GLY A 361 -11.36 6.53 14.89
N GLY A 362 -11.39 5.20 14.70
CA GLY A 362 -12.55 4.52 14.13
C GLY A 362 -12.82 4.93 12.68
N LYS A 363 -11.99 4.47 11.73
CA LYS A 363 -12.06 4.84 10.29
C LYS A 363 -11.86 6.35 10.02
N ASN A 364 -12.08 6.80 8.78
CA ASN A 364 -11.85 8.18 8.38
C ASN A 364 -13.13 9.00 8.66
N GLU A 365 -13.01 10.10 9.41
CA GLU A 365 -14.06 11.09 9.57
C GLU A 365 -13.95 12.10 8.40
N PRO A 366 -14.92 12.13 7.46
CA PRO A 366 -14.72 12.76 6.16
C PRO A 366 -14.71 14.29 6.21
N LEU A 367 -15.49 14.93 7.08
CA LEU A 367 -15.60 16.40 7.09
C LEU A 367 -14.33 17.04 7.62
N GLY A 368 -13.82 16.58 8.77
CA GLY A 368 -12.54 17.03 9.30
C GLY A 368 -11.38 16.69 8.38
N MET A 369 -11.45 15.56 7.67
CA MET A 369 -10.45 15.20 6.68
C MET A 369 -10.46 16.17 5.48
N LYS A 370 -11.64 16.46 4.92
CA LYS A 370 -11.80 17.48 3.87
C LYS A 370 -11.25 18.82 4.32
N ARG A 371 -11.55 19.24 5.56
CA ARG A 371 -11.00 20.48 6.15
C ARG A 371 -9.48 20.44 6.23
N PHE A 372 -8.88 19.38 6.76
CA PHE A 372 -7.42 19.23 6.77
C PHE A 372 -6.80 19.28 5.36
N LEU A 373 -7.31 18.47 4.42
CA LEU A 373 -6.77 18.39 3.06
C LEU A 373 -6.88 19.73 2.31
N SER A 374 -8.00 20.45 2.46
CA SER A 374 -8.14 21.80 1.89
C SER A 374 -7.05 22.78 2.36
N LYS A 375 -6.51 22.60 3.57
CA LYS A 375 -5.42 23.45 4.09
C LYS A 375 -4.06 23.12 3.47
N VAL A 376 -3.90 21.95 2.84
CA VAL A 376 -2.71 21.59 2.05
C VAL A 376 -2.69 22.34 0.71
N LYS A 377 -3.83 22.88 0.27
CA LYS A 377 -3.99 23.80 -0.87
C LYS A 377 -3.45 23.28 -2.21
N GLY A 378 -3.57 21.99 -2.53
CA GLY A 378 -2.98 21.44 -3.77
C GLY A 378 -1.53 20.98 -3.65
N GLY A 379 -0.99 20.94 -2.43
CA GLY A 379 0.43 20.75 -2.15
C GLY A 379 0.83 19.30 -1.91
N ASN A 380 2.03 19.11 -1.37
CA ASN A 380 2.56 17.80 -0.99
C ASN A 380 2.12 17.45 0.44
N LEU A 381 1.45 16.31 0.62
CA LEU A 381 1.07 15.77 1.93
C LEU A 381 2.09 14.73 2.39
N LEU A 382 2.79 15.00 3.50
CA LEU A 382 3.66 14.03 4.15
C LEU A 382 2.87 13.28 5.23
N VAL A 383 2.82 11.96 5.11
CA VAL A 383 2.15 11.06 6.06
C VAL A 383 3.19 10.28 6.84
N ILE A 384 3.19 10.43 8.16
CA ILE A 384 4.10 9.73 9.08
C ILE A 384 3.36 8.56 9.74
N SER A 385 3.74 7.34 9.37
CA SER A 385 3.09 6.12 9.81
C SER A 385 3.55 5.68 11.20
N GLY A 386 2.59 5.39 12.09
CA GLY A 386 2.81 4.74 13.39
C GLY A 386 2.95 3.22 13.29
N LYS A 387 3.00 2.67 12.07
CA LYS A 387 3.13 1.24 11.75
C LYS A 387 4.35 1.00 10.88
N ASP A 388 5.09 -0.07 11.16
CA ASP A 388 6.31 -0.44 10.44
C ASP A 388 5.99 -0.75 8.97
N ILE A 389 4.93 -1.53 8.73
CA ILE A 389 4.51 -1.88 7.38
C ILE A 389 3.67 -0.75 6.79
N LEU A 390 4.20 -0.09 5.78
CA LEU A 390 3.43 0.82 4.92
C LEU A 390 2.40 0.03 4.13
N ASN A 391 1.16 0.09 4.59
CA ASN A 391 0.03 -0.41 3.84
C ASN A 391 -0.36 0.59 2.73
N HIS A 392 -0.94 0.06 1.66
CA HIS A 392 -1.54 0.87 0.58
C HIS A 392 -2.54 1.92 1.11
N ARG A 393 -3.15 1.63 2.27
CA ARG A 393 -4.25 2.37 2.89
C ARG A 393 -3.94 3.86 2.99
N TYR A 394 -2.91 4.30 3.72
CA TYR A 394 -2.76 5.74 3.91
C TYR A 394 -2.35 6.46 2.62
N THR A 395 -1.38 5.97 1.86
CA THR A 395 -0.95 6.65 0.62
C THR A 395 -2.11 6.81 -0.39
N HIS A 396 -2.85 5.74 -0.66
CA HIS A 396 -3.92 5.75 -1.67
C HIS A 396 -5.25 6.27 -1.11
N ASP A 397 -5.62 5.98 0.14
CA ASP A 397 -6.87 6.51 0.72
C ASP A 397 -6.80 8.04 0.80
N PHE A 398 -5.66 8.62 1.18
CA PHE A 398 -5.49 10.08 1.18
C PHE A 398 -5.61 10.67 -0.23
N TRP A 399 -5.00 10.03 -1.22
CA TRP A 399 -5.12 10.44 -2.62
C TRP A 399 -6.57 10.38 -3.10
N ARG A 400 -7.27 9.28 -2.82
CA ARG A 400 -8.69 9.11 -3.18
C ARG A 400 -9.59 10.08 -2.44
N MET A 401 -9.37 10.33 -1.14
CA MET A 401 -10.11 11.33 -0.38
C MET A 401 -9.91 12.72 -0.97
N ALA A 402 -8.69 13.07 -1.38
CA ALA A 402 -8.42 14.35 -2.03
C ALA A 402 -9.18 14.51 -3.35
N GLU A 403 -9.22 13.46 -4.19
CA GLU A 403 -10.02 13.44 -5.42
C GLU A 403 -11.53 13.52 -5.12
N GLU A 404 -12.03 12.69 -4.20
CA GLU A 404 -13.45 12.61 -3.83
C GLU A 404 -13.97 13.92 -3.21
N PHE A 405 -13.15 14.58 -2.39
CA PHE A 405 -13.52 15.82 -1.73
C PHE A 405 -13.26 17.06 -2.59
N GLU A 406 -12.77 16.88 -3.82
CA GLU A 406 -12.41 17.95 -4.77
C GLU A 406 -11.37 18.92 -4.20
N VAL A 407 -10.42 18.39 -3.44
CA VAL A 407 -9.29 19.11 -2.85
C VAL A 407 -7.99 18.41 -3.26
N PRO A 408 -7.64 18.44 -4.56
CA PRO A 408 -6.56 17.63 -5.11
C PRO A 408 -5.24 17.92 -4.38
N LEU A 409 -4.35 16.93 -4.35
CA LEU A 409 -3.00 17.06 -3.80
C LEU A 409 -1.99 16.95 -4.94
N ALA A 410 -0.81 17.55 -4.79
CA ALA A 410 0.30 17.35 -5.71
C ALA A 410 0.87 15.94 -5.55
N SER A 411 1.11 15.55 -4.29
CA SER A 411 1.59 14.21 -3.93
C SER A 411 1.13 13.82 -2.53
N VAL A 412 1.03 12.51 -2.29
CA VAL A 412 0.93 11.94 -0.95
C VAL A 412 2.12 11.03 -0.73
N GLU A 413 2.86 11.27 0.35
CA GLU A 413 4.12 10.62 0.62
C GLU A 413 4.10 10.03 2.01
N THR A 414 4.13 8.70 2.09
CA THR A 414 4.04 8.00 3.36
C THR A 414 5.40 7.47 3.77
N PHE A 415 5.82 7.81 4.97
CA PHE A 415 7.10 7.41 5.56
C PHE A 415 6.86 6.68 6.88
N SER A 416 7.54 5.54 7.08
CA SER A 416 7.51 4.79 8.33
C SER A 416 8.91 4.61 8.88
N PHE A 417 9.07 4.86 10.17
CA PHE A 417 10.33 4.71 10.89
C PHE A 417 10.46 3.29 11.43
N HIS A 418 11.51 2.57 11.03
CA HIS A 418 11.93 1.32 11.69
C HIS A 418 12.95 1.58 12.79
N HIS A 419 13.72 2.66 12.66
CA HIS A 419 14.79 3.02 13.60
C HIS A 419 14.87 4.55 13.80
N LYS A 420 15.34 5.01 14.97
CA LYS A 420 15.45 6.45 15.30
C LYS A 420 16.31 7.24 14.30
N LYS A 421 17.36 6.61 13.78
CA LYS A 421 18.25 7.16 12.74
C LYS A 421 17.51 7.62 11.48
N ALA A 422 16.33 7.07 11.18
CA ALA A 422 15.52 7.55 10.05
C ALA A 422 15.14 9.04 10.17
N GLY A 423 15.03 9.56 11.40
CA GLY A 423 14.72 10.98 11.65
C GLY A 423 15.83 11.95 11.24
N ASP A 424 17.01 11.44 10.94
CA ASP A 424 18.19 12.24 10.58
C ASP A 424 18.62 12.04 9.12
N THR A 425 17.88 11.23 8.34
CA THR A 425 18.23 10.96 6.94
C THR A 425 17.91 12.16 6.05
N LYS A 426 18.75 12.38 5.04
CA LYS A 426 18.57 13.47 4.08
C LYS A 426 17.23 13.34 3.35
N GLU A 427 16.84 12.12 3.01
CA GLU A 427 15.60 11.82 2.29
C GLU A 427 14.38 12.35 3.05
N LEU A 428 14.25 12.03 4.35
CA LEU A 428 13.11 12.47 5.15
C LEU A 428 13.11 13.99 5.38
N LEU A 429 14.29 14.59 5.58
CA LEU A 429 14.40 16.05 5.74
C LEU A 429 13.98 16.79 4.47
N GLU A 430 14.32 16.26 3.29
CA GLU A 430 13.83 16.80 2.01
C GLU A 430 12.31 16.61 1.84
N LEU A 431 11.73 15.48 2.28
CA LEU A 431 10.28 15.31 2.31
C LEU A 431 9.60 16.40 3.16
N LEU A 432 10.11 16.63 4.36
CA LEU A 432 9.55 17.64 5.28
C LEU A 432 9.71 19.06 4.71
N LYS A 433 10.85 19.36 4.10
CA LYS A 433 11.14 20.68 3.53
C LYS A 433 10.11 21.10 2.49
N ARG A 434 9.66 20.17 1.65
CA ARG A 434 8.65 20.40 0.60
C ARG A 434 7.22 20.02 1.00
N ALA A 435 7.00 19.57 2.23
CA ALA A 435 5.68 19.25 2.73
C ALA A 435 4.85 20.52 2.97
N ASP A 436 3.63 20.51 2.45
CA ASP A 436 2.62 21.56 2.64
C ASP A 436 1.61 21.19 3.73
N GLY A 437 1.58 19.92 4.14
CA GLY A 437 0.83 19.42 5.29
C GLY A 437 1.45 18.13 5.83
N VAL A 438 1.23 17.85 7.12
CA VAL A 438 1.74 16.63 7.75
C VAL A 438 0.60 15.87 8.44
N PHE A 439 0.51 14.57 8.22
CA PHE A 439 -0.47 13.70 8.87
C PHE A 439 0.20 12.56 9.66
N PHE A 440 -0.17 12.37 10.92
CA PHE A 440 0.26 11.26 11.77
C PHE A 440 -0.82 10.17 11.83
N THR A 441 -0.50 8.96 11.39
CA THR A 441 -1.47 7.87 11.35
C THR A 441 -1.80 7.27 12.72
N GLY A 442 -2.79 6.39 12.76
CA GLY A 442 -2.96 5.47 13.89
C GLY A 442 -1.87 4.40 13.92
N GLY A 443 -1.75 3.69 15.04
CA GLY A 443 -0.69 2.72 15.27
C GLY A 443 -0.36 2.67 16.75
N ASP A 444 0.93 2.67 17.06
CA ASP A 444 1.46 2.72 18.42
C ASP A 444 2.15 4.07 18.65
N GLN A 445 1.61 4.88 19.58
CA GLN A 445 2.15 6.21 19.87
C GLN A 445 3.55 6.18 20.50
N SER A 446 3.92 5.08 21.18
CA SER A 446 5.26 4.94 21.77
C SER A 446 6.35 4.98 20.69
N LYS A 447 6.03 4.47 19.48
CA LYS A 447 6.94 4.51 18.33
C LYS A 447 7.23 5.92 17.86
N TYR A 448 6.25 6.83 17.90
CA TYR A 448 6.50 8.24 17.59
C TYR A 448 7.48 8.84 18.59
N ILE A 449 7.25 8.63 19.89
CA ILE A 449 8.15 9.14 20.93
C ILE A 449 9.56 8.55 20.78
N LEU A 450 9.69 7.22 20.73
CA LEU A 450 10.98 6.52 20.71
C LEU A 450 11.80 6.79 19.43
N ARG A 451 11.13 6.85 18.26
CA ARG A 451 11.81 6.92 16.96
C ARG A 451 11.90 8.32 16.37
N ILE A 452 11.07 9.26 16.83
CA ILE A 452 11.01 10.62 16.26
C ILE A 452 11.48 11.69 17.25
N LYS A 453 11.07 11.65 18.53
CA LYS A 453 11.39 12.71 19.50
C LYS A 453 12.91 12.91 19.60
N GLY A 454 13.33 14.17 19.42
CA GLY A 454 14.73 14.60 19.48
C GLY A 454 15.56 14.37 18.20
N THR A 455 14.97 13.87 17.12
CA THR A 455 15.66 13.78 15.81
C THR A 455 15.73 15.14 15.10
N LYS A 456 16.53 15.25 14.03
CA LYS A 456 16.55 16.44 13.15
C LYS A 456 15.18 16.69 12.55
N PHE A 457 14.50 15.66 12.04
CA PHE A 457 13.13 15.77 11.52
C PHE A 457 12.18 16.37 12.56
N HIS A 458 12.23 15.91 13.81
CA HIS A 458 11.39 16.44 14.88
C HIS A 458 11.63 17.94 15.13
N ARG A 459 12.90 18.35 15.27
CA ARG A 459 13.25 19.77 15.47
C ARG A 459 12.81 20.64 14.29
N GLU A 460 12.99 20.17 13.06
CA GLU A 460 12.59 20.91 11.87
C GLU A 460 11.06 20.97 11.73
N LEU A 461 10.35 19.90 12.08
CA LEU A 461 8.88 19.85 12.03
C LEU A 461 8.27 20.93 12.94
N LEU A 462 8.82 21.12 14.13
CA LEU A 462 8.32 22.11 15.10
C LEU A 462 8.40 23.55 14.58
N LYS A 463 9.38 23.85 13.72
CA LYS A 463 9.57 25.16 13.07
C LYS A 463 8.61 25.39 11.91
N ARG A 464 7.95 24.36 11.39
CA ARG A 464 7.07 24.49 10.22
C ARG A 464 5.75 25.19 10.58
N ASN A 465 5.34 26.11 9.73
CA ASN A 465 4.04 26.78 9.77
C ASN A 465 3.08 26.13 8.77
N LEU A 466 2.63 24.90 9.03
CA LEU A 466 1.77 24.13 8.13
C LEU A 466 0.64 23.41 8.89
N PRO A 467 -0.44 22.98 8.22
CA PRO A 467 -1.46 22.13 8.83
C PRO A 467 -0.87 20.78 9.26
N ILE A 468 -1.11 20.40 10.51
CA ILE A 468 -0.74 19.10 11.09
C ILE A 468 -2.02 18.37 11.51
N ALA A 469 -2.16 17.11 11.16
CA ALA A 469 -3.28 16.28 11.54
C ALA A 469 -2.83 14.93 12.11
N GLY A 470 -3.66 14.30 12.93
CA GLY A 470 -3.32 13.04 13.57
C GLY A 470 -4.55 12.22 13.95
N THR A 471 -4.51 10.89 13.75
CA THR A 471 -5.60 9.99 14.16
C THR A 471 -5.14 8.95 15.18
N SER A 472 -5.95 8.69 16.20
CA SER A 472 -5.65 7.70 17.24
C SER A 472 -4.26 7.99 17.86
N ALA A 473 -3.27 7.09 17.76
CA ALA A 473 -1.89 7.35 18.18
C ALA A 473 -1.32 8.70 17.67
N GLY A 474 -1.66 9.11 16.44
CA GLY A 474 -1.26 10.40 15.89
C GLY A 474 -1.94 11.60 16.53
N LEU A 475 -3.15 11.46 17.08
CA LEU A 475 -3.80 12.49 17.92
C LEU A 475 -3.17 12.53 19.31
N ALA A 476 -2.88 11.37 19.90
CA ALA A 476 -2.37 11.26 21.27
C ALA A 476 -1.06 12.05 21.49
N ILE A 477 -0.23 12.17 20.45
CA ILE A 477 1.02 12.95 20.50
C ILE A 477 0.83 14.46 20.31
N MET A 478 -0.39 14.94 20.01
CA MET A 478 -0.70 16.35 19.71
C MET A 478 -1.00 17.21 20.94
N GLY A 479 -0.97 16.64 22.14
CA GLY A 479 -0.93 17.42 23.37
C GLY A 479 0.48 17.93 23.66
N GLU A 480 0.59 18.99 24.47
CA GLU A 480 1.86 19.35 25.09
C GLU A 480 2.33 18.23 26.04
N TYR A 481 1.36 17.63 26.74
CA TYR A 481 1.53 16.43 27.57
C TYR A 481 0.90 15.22 26.87
N ILE A 482 1.59 14.08 26.96
CA ILE A 482 1.34 12.92 26.11
C ILE A 482 1.38 11.66 26.96
N PHE A 483 0.30 10.88 26.93
CA PHE A 483 0.38 9.50 27.36
C PHE A 483 1.14 8.68 26.31
N SER A 484 2.43 8.42 26.59
CA SER A 484 3.34 7.80 25.61
C SER A 484 3.07 6.31 25.36
N ALA A 485 2.28 5.66 26.22
CA ALA A 485 2.02 4.23 26.20
C ALA A 485 3.29 3.36 26.13
N LYS A 486 4.40 3.83 26.71
CA LYS A 486 5.68 3.10 26.76
C LYS A 486 5.52 1.71 27.36
N PHE A 487 4.57 1.54 28.27
CA PHE A 487 4.25 0.27 28.92
C PHE A 487 2.90 -0.32 28.46
N GLY A 488 2.42 0.06 27.28
CA GLY A 488 1.14 -0.40 26.74
C GLY A 488 -0.04 0.51 27.10
N GLY A 489 -1.23 0.13 26.63
CA GLY A 489 -2.46 0.88 26.86
C GLY A 489 -3.05 0.65 28.25
N LEU A 490 -3.68 1.68 28.81
CA LEU A 490 -4.35 1.62 30.13
C LEU A 490 -5.87 1.77 30.01
N ARG A 491 -6.60 1.21 30.99
CA ARG A 491 -8.05 1.39 31.19
C ARG A 491 -8.30 2.44 32.29
N SER A 492 -9.48 3.06 32.29
CA SER A 492 -9.89 4.01 33.34
C SER A 492 -9.78 3.41 34.73
N SER A 493 -10.28 2.19 34.92
CA SER A 493 -10.21 1.48 36.21
C SER A 493 -8.78 1.28 36.75
N THR A 494 -7.78 1.13 35.88
CA THR A 494 -6.37 1.01 36.29
C THR A 494 -5.81 2.35 36.74
N VAL A 495 -6.08 3.41 35.97
CA VAL A 495 -5.57 4.76 36.26
C VAL A 495 -6.22 5.32 37.52
N LEU A 496 -7.54 5.18 37.66
CA LEU A 496 -8.29 5.67 38.81
C LEU A 496 -7.91 4.96 40.12
N LYS A 497 -7.54 3.68 40.07
CA LYS A 497 -7.11 2.93 41.28
C LYS A 497 -5.68 3.25 41.72
N ARG A 498 -4.80 3.62 40.79
CA ARG A 498 -3.35 3.78 41.03
C ARG A 498 -2.81 5.02 40.32
N PRO A 499 -3.18 6.24 40.77
CA PRO A 499 -2.87 7.48 40.05
C PRO A 499 -1.37 7.80 39.96
N HIS A 500 -0.56 7.28 40.87
CA HIS A 500 0.91 7.43 40.89
C HIS A 500 1.66 6.31 40.18
N SER A 501 0.95 5.38 39.55
CA SER A 501 1.55 4.23 38.88
C SER A 501 2.55 4.64 37.79
N LYS A 502 3.76 4.07 37.83
CA LYS A 502 4.78 4.23 36.78
C LYS A 502 4.33 3.81 35.38
N TYR A 503 3.25 3.03 35.28
CA TYR A 503 2.65 2.63 34.01
C TYR A 503 1.90 3.80 33.33
N ILE A 504 1.51 4.83 34.07
CA ILE A 504 0.95 6.08 33.55
C ILE A 504 2.11 6.95 33.05
N SER A 505 2.65 6.60 31.88
CA SER A 505 3.84 7.23 31.32
C SER A 505 3.50 8.54 30.60
N ILE A 506 3.52 9.66 31.33
CA ILE A 506 3.33 11.00 30.76
C ILE A 506 4.68 11.57 30.29
N GLU A 507 4.71 12.02 29.05
CA GLU A 507 5.84 12.68 28.40
C GLU A 507 5.42 14.09 27.96
N LYS A 508 6.39 14.95 27.67
CA LYS A 508 6.13 16.28 27.10
C LYS A 508 7.01 16.61 25.88
N ASP A 509 6.82 17.77 25.27
CA ASP A 509 7.69 18.35 24.23
C ASP A 509 7.79 17.56 22.90
N PHE A 510 6.74 16.82 22.50
CA PHE A 510 6.66 16.31 21.12
C PHE A 510 6.07 17.35 20.16
N PHE A 511 5.08 18.10 20.62
CA PHE A 511 4.67 19.36 19.99
C PHE A 511 4.65 20.46 21.03
N TYR A 512 5.08 21.66 20.60
CA TYR A 512 4.93 22.89 21.36
C TYR A 512 4.38 23.96 20.43
N SER A 513 3.22 24.52 20.79
CA SER A 513 2.51 25.53 20.00
C SER A 513 1.43 26.19 20.87
N PRO A 514 1.22 27.52 20.77
CA PRO A 514 0.13 28.19 21.49
C PRO A 514 -1.25 27.56 21.26
N LEU A 515 -1.48 26.97 20.08
CA LEU A 515 -2.72 26.27 19.70
C LEU A 515 -3.02 24.97 20.50
N ILE A 516 -2.00 24.37 21.14
CA ILE A 516 -2.08 23.07 21.82
C ILE A 516 -1.27 23.09 23.12
N GLY A 517 -1.22 24.25 23.79
CA GLY A 517 -0.48 24.41 25.04
C GLY A 517 -1.27 23.97 26.27
N SER A 518 -0.58 23.43 27.26
CA SER A 518 -1.10 23.03 28.57
C SER A 518 -2.19 21.95 28.49
N VAL A 519 -2.15 21.10 27.46
CA VAL A 519 -3.20 20.12 27.19
C VAL A 519 -2.65 18.70 27.08
N ILE A 520 -3.41 17.75 27.62
CA ILE A 520 -3.28 16.31 27.37
C ILE A 520 -4.50 15.79 26.63
N THR A 521 -4.29 14.86 25.69
CA THR A 521 -5.34 14.38 24.80
C THR A 521 -5.63 12.90 24.98
N ASP A 522 -6.86 12.50 24.67
CA ASP A 522 -7.27 11.10 24.57
C ASP A 522 -8.16 10.83 23.33
N THR A 523 -8.16 9.58 22.88
CA THR A 523 -8.70 9.06 21.62
C THR A 523 -9.66 7.90 21.89
N HIS A 524 -10.50 7.55 20.91
CA HIS A 524 -11.49 6.49 21.04
C HIS A 524 -12.31 6.64 22.34
N PHE A 525 -12.64 7.89 22.69
CA PHE A 525 -12.82 8.32 24.07
C PHE A 525 -14.03 7.65 24.76
N SER A 526 -15.25 8.03 24.37
CA SER A 526 -16.47 7.45 24.95
C SER A 526 -16.64 5.99 24.56
N ASN A 527 -16.23 5.62 23.35
CA ASN A 527 -16.32 4.24 22.81
C ASN A 527 -15.55 3.20 23.65
N ARG A 528 -14.62 3.64 24.50
CA ARG A 528 -13.77 2.77 25.33
C ARG A 528 -13.77 3.15 26.80
N ASP A 529 -14.76 3.93 27.24
CA ASP A 529 -14.92 4.37 28.62
C ASP A 529 -13.63 5.02 29.19
N ARG A 530 -13.16 6.09 28.53
CA ARG A 530 -11.85 6.71 28.81
C ARG A 530 -11.90 8.03 29.59
N GLU A 531 -13.06 8.43 30.12
CA GLU A 531 -13.16 9.66 30.93
C GLU A 531 -12.27 9.59 32.17
N GLY A 532 -12.40 8.54 32.98
CA GLY A 532 -11.56 8.33 34.16
C GLY A 532 -10.07 8.23 33.83
N ARG A 533 -9.73 7.67 32.67
CA ARG A 533 -8.36 7.60 32.18
C ARG A 533 -7.79 8.97 31.87
N LEU A 534 -8.51 9.82 31.14
CA LEU A 534 -8.08 11.17 30.84
C LEU A 534 -7.92 12.01 32.11
N LEU A 535 -8.86 11.89 33.05
CA LEU A 535 -8.79 12.58 34.35
C LEU A 535 -7.53 12.18 35.14
N GLY A 536 -7.21 10.89 35.21
CA GLY A 536 -5.99 10.46 35.86
C GLY A 536 -4.71 10.83 35.10
N PHE A 537 -4.76 10.94 33.77
CA PHE A 537 -3.65 11.49 32.98
C PHE A 537 -3.44 12.98 33.24
N MET A 538 -4.52 13.76 33.38
CA MET A 538 -4.46 15.17 33.79
C MET A 538 -3.84 15.30 35.17
N PHE A 539 -4.31 14.54 36.17
CA PHE A 539 -3.71 14.50 37.50
C PHE A 539 -2.21 14.18 37.45
N LYS A 540 -1.85 13.11 36.73
CA LYS A 540 -0.44 12.67 36.62
C LYS A 540 0.42 13.73 35.96
N ALA A 541 -0.08 14.42 34.94
CA ALA A 541 0.62 15.54 34.31
C ALA A 541 0.78 16.74 35.26
N GLN A 542 -0.25 17.13 36.02
CA GLN A 542 -0.10 18.21 37.02
C GLN A 542 0.90 17.84 38.10
N PHE A 543 0.88 16.60 38.57
CA PHE A 543 1.79 16.11 39.60
C PHE A 543 3.24 16.05 39.10
N ASP A 544 3.50 15.31 38.02
CA ASP A 544 4.86 15.05 37.52
C ASP A 544 5.58 16.32 37.03
N PHE A 545 4.82 17.31 36.55
CA PHE A 545 5.38 18.55 36.01
C PHE A 545 5.07 19.79 36.87
N GLY A 546 4.48 19.61 38.06
CA GLY A 546 4.19 20.70 39.01
C GLY A 546 3.27 21.79 38.46
N LEU A 547 2.32 21.42 37.60
CA LEU A 547 1.45 22.37 36.89
C LEU A 547 0.33 22.87 37.79
N SER A 548 0.15 24.19 37.83
CA SER A 548 -1.02 24.78 38.49
C SER A 548 -2.32 24.45 37.78
N SER A 549 -2.31 24.16 36.48
CA SER A 549 -3.51 23.90 35.70
C SER A 549 -3.20 23.08 34.46
N VAL A 550 -4.13 22.23 34.03
CA VAL A 550 -4.03 21.44 32.81
C VAL A 550 -5.39 21.28 32.14
N PHE A 551 -5.38 21.23 30.82
CA PHE A 551 -6.55 20.93 30.01
C PHE A 551 -6.55 19.47 29.55
N GLY A 552 -7.73 18.87 29.47
CA GLY A 552 -7.96 17.57 28.84
C GLY A 552 -8.80 17.71 27.59
N ILE A 553 -8.45 16.99 26.51
CA ILE A 553 -9.30 16.87 25.32
C ILE A 553 -9.56 15.40 25.01
N GLY A 554 -10.81 14.96 25.12
CA GLY A 554 -11.27 13.64 24.71
C GLY A 554 -11.98 13.69 23.35
N VAL A 555 -11.53 12.90 22.38
CA VAL A 555 -12.17 12.81 21.05
C VAL A 555 -12.68 11.40 20.78
N ASP A 556 -13.97 11.29 20.49
CA ASP A 556 -14.64 10.02 20.16
C ASP A 556 -14.20 9.44 18.81
N GLU A 557 -14.48 8.16 18.58
CA GLU A 557 -14.34 7.59 17.23
C GLU A 557 -15.23 8.34 16.22
N HIS A 558 -14.86 8.30 14.93
CA HIS A 558 -15.57 8.98 13.84
C HIS A 558 -15.81 10.48 14.08
N THR A 559 -14.90 11.12 14.82
CA THR A 559 -15.01 12.52 15.26
C THR A 559 -13.67 13.21 15.12
N SER A 560 -13.68 14.50 14.84
CA SER A 560 -12.48 15.33 14.82
C SER A 560 -12.66 16.68 15.49
N LEU A 561 -11.55 17.23 15.99
CA LEU A 561 -11.44 18.61 16.47
C LEU A 561 -10.44 19.33 15.56
N HIS A 562 -10.86 20.44 14.95
CA HIS A 562 -9.99 21.29 14.16
C HIS A 562 -9.71 22.59 14.92
N ILE A 563 -8.43 22.91 15.11
CA ILE A 563 -7.95 24.15 15.73
C ILE A 563 -7.17 24.96 14.69
N THR A 564 -7.65 26.15 14.37
CA THR A 564 -7.06 27.02 13.35
C THR A 564 -6.06 28.03 13.93
N HIS A 565 -5.23 28.62 13.09
CA HIS A 565 -4.26 29.66 13.48
C HIS A 565 -4.88 30.88 14.18
N ASP A 566 -6.14 31.21 13.86
CA ASP A 566 -6.94 32.26 14.51
C ASP A 566 -7.59 31.77 15.81
N GLN A 567 -7.08 30.67 16.38
CA GLN A 567 -7.48 30.13 17.67
C GLN A 567 -8.96 29.75 17.76
N LYS A 568 -9.57 29.36 16.64
CA LYS A 568 -10.94 28.83 16.61
C LYS A 568 -10.92 27.32 16.60
N MET A 569 -11.87 26.74 17.33
CA MET A 569 -12.08 25.31 17.45
C MET A 569 -13.41 24.91 16.82
N THR A 570 -13.41 23.88 15.99
CA THR A 570 -14.65 23.32 15.45
C THR A 570 -14.59 21.80 15.52
N SER A 571 -15.66 21.18 16.03
CA SER A 571 -15.80 19.72 16.03
C SER A 571 -16.60 19.22 14.83
N TYR A 572 -16.20 18.08 14.27
CA TYR A 572 -16.87 17.41 13.14
C TYR A 572 -17.08 15.92 13.44
N GLY A 573 -17.99 15.29 12.70
CA GLY A 573 -18.25 13.85 12.79
C GLY A 573 -19.45 13.48 13.68
N VAL A 574 -19.57 12.18 13.98
CA VAL A 574 -20.78 11.60 14.61
C VAL A 574 -20.68 11.43 16.12
N GLY A 575 -19.48 11.38 16.70
CA GLY A 575 -19.27 11.36 18.15
C GLY A 575 -19.13 12.76 18.73
N SER A 576 -18.46 12.87 19.87
CA SER A 576 -18.32 14.10 20.65
C SER A 576 -16.86 14.49 20.87
N VAL A 577 -16.64 15.78 21.08
CA VAL A 577 -15.38 16.32 21.61
C VAL A 577 -15.67 16.88 23.01
N TRP A 578 -14.89 16.41 23.97
CA TRP A 578 -15.01 16.77 25.39
C TRP A 578 -13.79 17.58 25.81
N LEU A 579 -14.03 18.71 26.44
CA LEU A 579 -13.01 19.57 27.05
C LEU A 579 -13.08 19.43 28.56
N TYR A 580 -11.93 19.39 29.21
CA TYR A 580 -11.78 19.37 30.66
C TYR A 580 -10.77 20.44 31.06
N LYS A 581 -10.99 21.11 32.19
CA LYS A 581 -10.06 22.05 32.80
C LYS A 581 -9.95 21.73 34.29
N SER A 582 -8.72 21.50 34.77
CA SER A 582 -8.48 21.39 36.21
C SER A 582 -8.65 22.74 36.90
N LEU A 583 -8.85 22.74 38.21
CA LEU A 583 -8.67 23.98 38.98
C LEU A 583 -7.24 24.50 38.82
N ASP A 584 -7.10 25.81 39.03
CA ASP A 584 -5.82 26.50 39.09
C ASP A 584 -5.18 26.27 40.48
N SER A 585 -4.86 25.01 40.77
CA SER A 585 -4.20 24.55 41.98
C SER A 585 -3.21 23.42 41.68
N LYS A 586 -2.09 23.40 42.42
CA LYS A 586 -1.16 22.27 42.36
C LYS A 586 -1.78 21.06 43.06
N VAL A 587 -1.59 19.90 42.46
CA VAL A 587 -1.95 18.63 43.09
C VAL A 587 -0.78 18.11 43.92
N ILE A 588 -1.10 17.43 45.02
CA ILE A 588 -0.12 16.81 45.92
C ILE A 588 -0.11 15.30 45.75
N GLU A 589 0.89 14.66 46.37
CA GLU A 589 0.92 13.21 46.50
C GLU A 589 -0.29 12.73 47.32
N GLN A 590 -0.80 11.55 47.00
CA GLN A 590 -1.98 10.97 47.64
C GLN A 590 -1.86 9.45 47.70
N GLU A 591 -2.34 8.86 48.78
CA GLU A 591 -2.43 7.41 48.93
C GLU A 591 -3.75 6.87 48.39
N GLY A 592 -3.72 5.63 47.89
CA GLY A 592 -4.93 4.95 47.42
C GLY A 592 -5.47 5.44 46.06
N PRO A 593 -6.77 5.21 45.80
CA PRO A 593 -7.42 5.63 44.56
C PRO A 593 -7.46 7.15 44.37
N LEU A 594 -7.62 7.58 43.12
CA LEU A 594 -7.58 8.97 42.71
C LEU A 594 -8.67 9.80 43.40
N ASN A 595 -8.25 10.85 44.09
CA ASN A 595 -9.07 12.03 44.40
C ASN A 595 -8.58 13.19 43.54
N TYR A 596 -9.48 13.79 42.77
CA TYR A 596 -9.10 14.84 41.81
C TYR A 596 -10.30 15.70 41.43
N GLY A 597 -10.20 17.00 41.67
CA GLY A 597 -11.20 17.98 41.28
C GLY A 597 -11.35 19.11 42.29
N PRO A 598 -12.38 19.96 42.12
CA PRO A 598 -13.35 19.93 41.02
C PRO A 598 -12.70 20.13 39.64
N ILE A 599 -13.28 19.52 38.62
CA ILE A 599 -12.85 19.60 37.21
C ILE A 599 -14.03 20.14 36.41
N SER A 600 -13.84 21.26 35.72
CA SER A 600 -14.84 21.77 34.79
C SER A 600 -14.77 20.97 33.49
N PHE A 601 -15.91 20.61 32.92
CA PHE A 601 -15.98 19.95 31.62
C PHE A 601 -17.07 20.52 30.72
N TYR A 602 -16.84 20.41 29.41
CA TYR A 602 -17.76 20.90 28.39
C TYR A 602 -17.76 20.02 27.14
N LYS A 603 -18.94 19.72 26.64
CA LYS A 603 -19.14 18.99 25.38
C LYS A 603 -19.35 19.98 24.23
N LEU A 604 -18.44 19.99 23.26
CA LEU A 604 -18.57 20.84 22.08
C LEU A 604 -19.78 20.43 21.24
N LYS A 605 -20.55 21.42 20.77
CA LYS A 605 -21.55 21.20 19.73
C LYS A 605 -20.86 21.03 18.37
N LYS A 606 -21.34 20.05 17.60
CA LYS A 606 -20.82 19.74 16.26
C LYS A 606 -21.02 20.91 15.30
N ASN A 607 -20.08 21.09 14.38
CA ASN A 607 -20.09 22.10 13.31
C ASN A 607 -20.20 23.56 13.79
N LYS A 608 -20.18 23.81 15.10
CA LYS A 608 -20.20 25.15 15.69
C LYS A 608 -18.77 25.61 15.96
N PRO A 609 -18.36 26.82 15.53
CA PRO A 609 -17.09 27.38 15.93
C PRO A 609 -17.13 27.83 17.39
N TYR A 610 -16.06 27.55 18.12
CA TYR A 610 -15.80 28.00 19.48
C TYR A 610 -14.48 28.78 19.51
N PRO A 611 -14.31 29.73 20.44
CA PRO A 611 -12.99 30.26 20.76
C PRO A 611 -12.11 29.14 21.35
N HIS A 612 -10.81 29.39 21.45
CA HIS A 612 -9.83 28.43 21.99
C HIS A 612 -10.16 27.99 23.41
N TYR A 613 -9.84 26.74 23.78
CA TYR A 613 -10.19 26.18 25.09
C TYR A 613 -9.63 26.97 26.27
N LYS A 614 -8.54 27.72 26.08
CA LYS A 614 -7.97 28.60 27.12
C LYS A 614 -8.80 29.84 27.44
N ILE A 615 -9.63 30.30 26.51
CA ILE A 615 -10.44 31.52 26.64
C ILE A 615 -11.95 31.26 26.49
N LEU A 616 -12.34 30.00 26.31
CA LEU A 616 -13.73 29.61 26.24
C LEU A 616 -14.36 29.81 27.62
N GLU A 617 -15.40 30.63 27.70
CA GLU A 617 -16.08 30.98 28.95
C GLU A 617 -16.54 29.73 29.70
N THR A 618 -16.11 29.63 30.96
CA THR A 618 -16.31 28.44 31.81
C THR A 618 -17.55 28.50 32.68
N ASN A 619 -18.23 29.65 32.75
CA ASN A 619 -19.40 29.85 33.61
C ASN A 619 -20.61 28.95 33.25
N SER A 620 -20.59 28.35 32.06
CA SER A 620 -21.60 27.39 31.59
C SER A 620 -21.10 25.93 31.56
N TRP A 621 -19.91 25.66 32.10
CA TRP A 621 -19.34 24.32 32.13
C TRP A 621 -19.89 23.56 33.32
N SER A 622 -20.17 22.27 33.10
CA SER A 622 -20.51 21.36 34.19
C SER A 622 -19.27 21.06 35.02
N VAL A 623 -19.46 20.66 36.27
CA VAL A 623 -18.36 20.29 37.17
C VAL A 623 -18.46 18.79 37.46
N LEU A 624 -17.31 18.14 37.59
CA LEU A 624 -17.21 16.79 38.10
C LEU A 624 -16.04 16.71 39.08
N GLN A 625 -15.97 15.61 39.81
CA GLN A 625 -14.82 15.27 40.64
C GLN A 625 -14.61 13.77 40.66
N VAL A 626 -13.37 13.36 40.93
CA VAL A 626 -13.06 11.97 41.25
C VAL A 626 -12.91 11.86 42.75
N VAL A 627 -13.67 10.98 43.38
CA VAL A 627 -13.60 10.68 44.81
C VAL A 627 -13.37 9.19 44.97
N ASN A 628 -12.28 8.81 45.65
CA ASN A 628 -11.89 7.42 45.85
C ASN A 628 -11.93 6.57 44.56
N GLY A 629 -11.43 7.15 43.46
CA GLY A 629 -11.39 6.48 42.15
C GLY A 629 -12.74 6.36 41.43
N VAL A 630 -13.80 7.03 41.91
CA VAL A 630 -15.12 7.08 41.26
C VAL A 630 -15.37 8.47 40.70
N VAL A 631 -15.76 8.57 39.43
CA VAL A 631 -16.12 9.84 38.78
C VAL A 631 -17.56 10.22 39.17
N SER A 632 -17.73 11.37 39.81
CA SER A 632 -19.02 11.95 40.23
C SER A 632 -19.26 13.25 39.45
N LYS A 633 -20.43 13.37 38.83
CA LYS A 633 -20.85 14.55 38.05
C LYS A 633 -21.94 15.34 38.75
#